data_AF-A0A520CNI8-F1
#
_entry.id   AF-A0A520CNI8-F1
#
_cell.length_a   1.000
_cell.length_b   1.000
_cell.length_c   1.000
_cell.angle_alpha   90.00
_cell.angle_beta   90.00
_cell.angle_gamma   90.00
#
_symmetry.space_group_name_H-M   'P 1'
#
loop_
_entity.id
_entity.type
_entity.pdbx_description
1 polymer ?
#
loop_
_entity_poly.entity_id
_entity_poly.type
_entity_poly.pdbx_seq_one_letter_code
_entity_poly.pdbx_strand_id
1 'polypeptide(L)'
;MQAENFEIKLPVFEGPFDLLLFFIERDELNIQDIEIAKITNDFLAYIHQLLALNVEVASEFILVAATLMRIKSKMLLPRIEIDEAGNEINPEQDLIARLIAYKQFKSAAEEMKVLEDSRMKQERRGNIEYDLSLAAESSSHQDELLSLDLYKLLTVYHKTMQKYELRSEEVKHTVIQYPYTIEQQKYFIANLLDINKQIDFAVVLKNSENKVHFVYNFLAILEMLQQQLVEITIGSGFNNFKVKSSA
;
A
#
# COMPACT_ATOMS: atom_id res chain seq x y z
N MET A 1 -31.62 -20.74 10.10
CA MET A 1 -30.44 -20.54 10.95
C MET A 1 -29.40 -19.83 10.11
N GLN A 2 -29.30 -18.51 10.26
CA GLN A 2 -28.23 -17.73 9.63
C GLN A 2 -26.96 -18.05 10.41
N ALA A 3 -25.97 -18.66 9.75
CA ALA A 3 -24.63 -18.73 10.29
C ALA A 3 -24.09 -17.30 10.22
N GLU A 4 -24.00 -16.65 11.38
CA GLU A 4 -23.17 -15.46 11.54
C GLU A 4 -21.75 -15.85 11.15
N ASN A 5 -21.32 -15.46 9.96
CA ASN A 5 -19.96 -15.62 9.48
C ASN A 5 -19.09 -14.68 10.32
N PHE A 6 -18.66 -15.17 11.49
CA PHE A 6 -17.60 -14.54 12.26
C PHE A 6 -16.33 -14.60 11.42
N GLU A 7 -16.01 -13.50 10.76
CA GLU A 7 -14.76 -13.31 10.04
C GLU A 7 -13.64 -13.12 11.09
N ILE A 8 -13.10 -14.24 11.56
CA ILE A 8 -11.90 -14.24 12.42
C ILE A 8 -10.73 -13.84 11.52
N LYS A 9 -10.41 -12.55 11.52
CA LYS A 9 -9.20 -12.04 10.87
C LYS A 9 -8.00 -12.58 11.63
N LEU A 10 -7.32 -13.56 11.04
CA LEU A 10 -6.04 -14.03 11.54
C LEU A 10 -5.05 -12.84 11.52
N PRO A 11 -4.27 -12.62 12.58
CA PRO A 11 -3.22 -11.61 12.54
C PRO A 11 -2.27 -11.92 11.37
N VAL A 12 -1.95 -10.90 10.57
CA VAL A 12 -0.91 -11.00 9.55
C VAL A 12 0.42 -10.99 10.29
N PHE A 13 1.03 -12.16 10.44
CA PHE A 13 2.34 -12.29 11.06
C PHE A 13 3.44 -11.91 10.07
N GLU A 14 4.48 -11.25 10.56
CA GLU A 14 5.64 -10.85 9.74
C GLU A 14 6.66 -11.99 9.51
N GLY A 15 6.35 -13.20 10.00
CA GLY A 15 7.16 -14.40 9.76
C GLY A 15 6.90 -15.53 10.76
N PRO A 16 7.62 -16.65 10.65
CA PRO A 16 7.42 -17.83 11.50
C PRO A 16 7.84 -17.62 12.96
N PHE A 17 8.86 -16.79 13.23
CA PHE A 17 9.27 -16.48 14.60
C PHE A 17 8.26 -15.60 15.34
N ASP A 18 7.57 -14.72 14.62
CA ASP A 18 6.51 -13.90 15.18
C ASP A 18 5.31 -14.75 15.62
N LEU A 19 4.92 -15.72 14.78
CA LEU A 19 3.89 -16.70 15.11
C LEU A 19 4.27 -17.53 16.34
N LEU A 20 5.53 -17.96 16.45
CA LEU A 20 6.01 -18.68 17.63
C LEU A 20 5.97 -17.80 18.89
N LEU A 21 6.40 -16.55 18.78
CA LEU A 21 6.34 -15.59 19.89
C LEU A 21 4.90 -15.39 20.36
N PHE A 22 3.96 -15.28 19.41
CA PHE A 22 2.53 -15.19 19.71
C PHE A 22 1.99 -16.40 20.48
N PHE A 23 2.37 -17.62 20.12
CA PHE A 23 1.94 -18.81 20.88
C PHE A 23 2.50 -18.83 22.30
N ILE A 24 3.75 -18.42 22.47
CA ILE A 24 4.39 -18.32 23.79
C ILE A 24 3.66 -17.28 24.64
N GLU A 25 3.35 -16.11 24.08
CA GLU A 25 2.63 -15.04 24.78
C GLU A 25 1.18 -15.43 25.11
N ARG A 26 0.46 -16.06 24.18
CA ARG A 26 -0.91 -16.54 24.37
C ARG A 26 -1.02 -17.56 25.51
N ASP A 27 -0.03 -18.45 25.61
CA ASP A 27 -0.01 -19.53 26.59
C ASP A 27 0.71 -19.16 27.90
N GLU A 28 1.14 -17.89 28.05
CA GLU A 28 1.91 -17.37 29.19
C GLU A 28 3.16 -18.22 29.51
N LEU A 29 3.77 -18.81 28.49
CA LEU A 29 4.94 -19.67 28.64
C LEU A 29 6.22 -18.84 28.82
N ASN A 30 7.15 -19.34 29.63
CA ASN A 30 8.48 -18.77 29.71
C ASN A 30 9.26 -19.12 28.43
N ILE A 31 9.88 -18.13 27.77
CA ILE A 31 10.68 -18.34 26.55
C ILE A 31 11.87 -19.27 26.81
N GLN A 32 12.33 -19.38 28.06
CA GLN A 32 13.42 -20.28 28.43
C GLN A 32 12.98 -21.74 28.60
N ASP A 33 11.70 -21.98 28.92
CA ASP A 33 11.15 -23.31 29.19
C ASP A 33 9.94 -23.56 28.26
N ILE A 34 10.24 -23.90 27.01
CA ILE A 34 9.23 -24.07 25.97
C ILE A 34 8.81 -25.54 25.86
N GLU A 35 7.52 -25.82 25.99
CA GLU A 35 6.96 -27.14 25.67
C GLU A 35 6.94 -27.36 24.14
N ILE A 36 8.05 -27.86 23.58
CA ILE A 36 8.22 -28.06 22.13
C ILE A 36 7.12 -28.93 21.53
N ALA A 37 6.65 -29.94 22.26
CA ALA A 37 5.59 -30.82 21.77
C ALA A 37 4.28 -30.05 21.49
N LYS A 38 3.90 -29.13 22.38
CA LYS A 38 2.68 -28.32 22.28
C LYS A 38 2.82 -27.27 21.18
N ILE A 39 3.90 -26.49 21.21
CA ILE A 39 4.16 -25.44 20.21
C ILE A 39 4.26 -26.01 18.81
N THR A 40 4.92 -27.17 18.63
CA THR A 40 5.01 -27.81 17.32
C THR A 40 3.63 -28.19 16.78
N ASN A 41 2.73 -28.70 17.63
CA ASN A 41 1.38 -29.06 17.19
C ASN A 41 0.57 -27.82 16.78
N ASP A 42 0.64 -26.76 17.57
CA ASP A 42 -0.08 -25.50 17.30
C ASP A 42 0.46 -24.83 16.03
N PHE A 43 1.78 -24.82 15.84
CA PHE A 43 2.42 -24.31 14.63
C PHE A 43 1.98 -25.09 13.39
N LEU A 44 1.97 -26.42 13.45
CA LEU A 44 1.53 -27.25 12.33
C LEU A 44 0.03 -27.06 12.03
N ALA A 45 -0.81 -26.95 13.06
CA ALA A 45 -2.24 -26.68 12.88
C ALA A 45 -2.47 -25.36 12.14
N TYR A 46 -1.74 -24.31 12.50
CA TYR A 46 -1.81 -23.01 11.81
C TYR A 46 -1.35 -23.13 10.34
N ILE A 47 -0.23 -23.80 10.09
CA ILE A 47 0.28 -23.98 8.72
C ILE A 47 -0.66 -24.80 7.84
N HIS A 48 -1.32 -25.82 8.38
CA HIS A 48 -2.32 -26.57 7.62
C HIS A 48 -3.52 -25.70 7.23
N GLN A 49 -3.95 -24.76 8.08
CA GLN A 49 -4.99 -23.79 7.75
C GLN A 49 -4.49 -22.77 6.71
N LEU A 50 -3.25 -22.29 6.86
CA LEU A 50 -2.63 -21.33 5.94
C LEU A 50 -2.47 -21.92 4.53
N LEU A 51 -1.98 -23.16 4.42
CA LEU A 51 -1.79 -23.87 3.15
C LEU A 51 -3.10 -24.10 2.38
N ALA A 52 -4.22 -24.28 3.10
CA ALA A 52 -5.53 -24.41 2.47
C ALA A 52 -6.02 -23.11 1.81
N LEU A 53 -5.50 -21.96 2.26
CA LEU A 53 -5.84 -20.63 1.76
C LEU A 53 -4.83 -20.12 0.72
N ASN A 54 -3.53 -20.28 0.99
CA ASN A 54 -2.46 -19.76 0.13
C ASN A 54 -1.13 -20.51 0.30
N VAL A 55 -0.67 -21.19 -0.77
CA VAL A 55 0.53 -22.03 -0.75
C VAL A 55 1.83 -21.21 -0.80
N GLU A 56 1.80 -20.02 -1.40
CA GLU A 56 3.01 -19.22 -1.65
C GLU A 56 3.60 -18.65 -0.34
N VAL A 57 2.72 -18.17 0.54
CA VAL A 57 3.07 -17.62 1.86
C VAL A 57 3.66 -18.70 2.79
N ALA A 58 3.33 -19.97 2.58
CA ALA A 58 3.77 -21.05 3.46
C ALA A 58 5.27 -21.42 3.30
N SER A 59 5.92 -20.98 2.22
CA SER A 59 7.30 -21.36 1.90
C SER A 59 8.31 -21.04 3.01
N GLU A 60 8.22 -19.86 3.63
CA GLU A 60 9.10 -19.43 4.74
C GLU A 60 8.84 -20.20 6.04
N PHE A 61 7.62 -20.70 6.23
CA PHE A 61 7.22 -21.41 7.44
C PHE A 61 7.62 -22.89 7.43
N ILE A 62 7.76 -23.50 6.26
CA ILE A 62 8.10 -24.93 6.12
C ILE A 62 9.47 -25.24 6.75
N LEU A 63 10.45 -24.34 6.61
CA LEU A 63 11.78 -24.52 7.22
C LEU A 63 11.69 -24.61 8.74
N VAL A 64 10.89 -23.73 9.34
CA VAL A 64 10.69 -23.70 10.80
C VAL A 64 9.86 -24.90 11.26
N ALA A 65 8.82 -25.29 10.51
CA ALA A 65 8.07 -26.51 10.78
C ALA A 65 8.97 -27.76 10.81
N ALA A 66 9.83 -27.93 9.80
CA ALA A 66 10.78 -29.04 9.74
C ALA A 66 11.78 -29.01 10.91
N THR A 67 12.22 -27.81 11.30
CA THR A 67 13.12 -27.62 12.44
C THR A 67 12.44 -28.03 13.76
N LEU A 68 11.19 -27.61 13.99
CA LEU A 68 10.41 -27.98 15.17
C LEU A 68 10.14 -29.50 15.22
N MET A 69 9.75 -30.11 14.09
CA MET A 69 9.58 -31.56 14.02
C MET A 69 10.88 -32.31 14.34
N ARG A 70 12.03 -31.82 13.83
CA ARG A 70 13.35 -32.39 14.12
C ARG A 70 13.66 -32.31 15.61
N ILE A 71 13.43 -31.15 16.24
CA ILE A 71 13.69 -30.97 17.68
C ILE A 71 12.76 -31.86 18.50
N LYS A 72 11.46 -31.89 18.19
CA LYS A 72 10.48 -32.77 18.84
C LYS A 72 10.87 -34.25 18.75
N SER A 73 11.32 -34.70 17.58
CA SER A 73 11.80 -36.07 17.37
C SER A 73 13.06 -36.36 18.20
N LYS A 74 14.04 -35.45 18.20
CA LYS A 74 15.25 -35.58 19.02
C LYS A 74 14.94 -35.65 20.53
N MET A 75 14.00 -34.84 21.04
CA MET A 75 13.63 -34.88 22.46
C MET A 75 12.92 -36.17 22.86
N LEU A 76 12.17 -36.79 21.95
CA LEU A 76 11.47 -38.06 22.23
C LEU A 76 12.38 -39.28 22.12
N LEU A 77 13.52 -39.16 21.45
CA LEU A 77 14.49 -40.24 21.25
C LEU A 77 15.64 -40.12 22.25
N PRO A 78 16.02 -41.19 22.98
CA PRO A 78 17.12 -41.17 23.94
C PRO A 78 18.47 -41.21 23.19
N ARG A 79 18.81 -40.13 22.49
CA ARG A 79 20.10 -39.93 21.83
C ARG A 79 20.73 -38.66 22.38
N ILE A 80 21.60 -38.84 23.36
CA ILE A 80 22.38 -37.75 23.95
C ILE A 80 23.49 -37.42 22.95
N GLU A 81 23.34 -36.31 22.23
CA GLU A 81 24.42 -35.74 21.43
C GLU A 81 25.32 -34.93 22.37
N ILE A 82 26.59 -35.29 22.39
CA ILE A 82 27.61 -34.70 23.26
C ILE A 82 28.52 -33.83 22.39
N ASP A 83 28.74 -32.59 22.81
CA ASP A 83 29.67 -31.68 22.13
C ASP A 83 31.13 -32.17 22.28
N GLU A 84 32.05 -31.59 21.49
CA GLU A 84 33.50 -31.84 21.60
C GLU A 84 34.07 -31.59 23.01
N ALA A 85 33.36 -30.79 23.83
CA ALA A 85 33.66 -30.48 25.22
C ALA A 85 32.98 -31.40 26.25
N GLY A 86 32.19 -32.40 25.83
CA GLY A 86 31.52 -33.34 26.72
C GLY A 86 30.21 -32.83 27.36
N ASN A 87 29.67 -31.70 26.89
CA ASN A 87 28.40 -31.15 27.37
C ASN A 87 27.21 -31.73 26.59
N GLU A 88 26.08 -31.96 27.28
CA GLU A 88 24.82 -32.32 26.63
C GLU A 88 24.29 -31.12 25.82
N ILE A 89 24.09 -31.34 24.53
CA ILE A 89 23.52 -30.31 23.65
C ILE A 89 22.00 -30.33 23.81
N ASN A 90 21.44 -29.33 24.48
CA ASN A 90 20.00 -29.14 24.51
C ASN A 90 19.54 -28.74 23.09
N PRO A 91 18.73 -29.57 22.40
CA PRO A 91 18.38 -29.34 21.00
C PRO A 91 17.50 -28.09 20.78
N GLU A 92 16.94 -27.55 21.87
CA GLU A 92 16.11 -26.35 21.91
C GLU A 92 16.89 -25.03 22.04
N GLN A 93 18.15 -25.05 22.46
CA GLN A 93 18.92 -23.84 22.76
C GLN A 93 19.05 -22.90 21.55
N ASP A 94 19.32 -23.41 20.35
CA ASP A 94 19.41 -22.59 19.13
C ASP A 94 18.08 -21.91 18.81
N LEU A 95 16.96 -22.61 18.99
CA LEU A 95 15.63 -22.06 18.77
C LEU A 95 15.33 -20.95 19.78
N ILE A 96 15.60 -21.18 21.06
CA ILE A 96 15.41 -20.21 22.14
C ILE A 96 16.27 -18.96 21.89
N ALA A 97 17.55 -19.13 21.52
CA ALA A 97 18.44 -18.02 21.22
C ALA A 97 17.91 -17.14 20.07
N ARG A 98 17.40 -17.76 19.00
CA ARG A 98 16.77 -17.04 17.88
C ARG A 98 15.49 -16.32 18.26
N LEU A 99 14.64 -16.94 19.09
CA LEU A 99 13.43 -16.32 19.61
C LEU A 99 13.73 -15.11 20.49
N ILE A 100 14.74 -15.20 21.36
CA ILE A 100 15.18 -14.07 22.18
C ILE A 100 15.72 -12.94 21.30
N ALA A 101 16.58 -13.25 20.33
CA ALA A 101 17.11 -12.26 19.40
C ALA A 101 15.99 -11.58 18.62
N TYR A 102 15.03 -12.35 18.09
CA TYR A 102 13.88 -11.81 17.39
C TYR A 102 13.04 -10.90 18.29
N LYS A 103 12.76 -11.31 19.53
CA LYS A 103 12.02 -10.49 20.50
C LYS A 103 12.72 -9.15 20.78
N GLN A 104 14.04 -9.15 20.91
CA GLN A 104 14.81 -7.93 21.11
C GLN A 104 14.68 -6.96 19.93
N PHE A 105 14.80 -7.47 18.70
CA PHE A 105 14.62 -6.65 17.50
C PHE A 105 13.19 -6.16 17.33
N LYS A 106 12.19 -7.00 17.63
CA LYS A 106 10.78 -6.62 17.60
C LYS A 106 10.49 -5.46 18.56
N SER A 107 10.95 -5.57 19.81
CA SER A 107 10.83 -4.50 20.80
C SER A 107 11.53 -3.21 20.36
N ALA A 108 12.75 -3.32 19.82
CA ALA A 108 13.48 -2.17 19.32
C ALA A 108 12.79 -1.52 18.10
N ALA A 109 12.18 -2.30 17.22
CA ALA A 109 11.42 -1.81 16.08
C ALA A 109 10.15 -1.06 16.53
N GLU A 110 9.46 -1.56 17.56
CA GLU A 110 8.30 -0.87 18.16
C GLU A 110 8.71 0.47 18.79
N GLU A 111 9.84 0.53 19.49
CA GLU A 111 10.40 1.80 20.00
C GLU A 111 10.78 2.76 18.87
N MET A 112 11.43 2.27 17.81
CA MET A 112 11.78 3.08 16.64
C MET A 112 10.55 3.63 15.92
N LYS A 113 9.45 2.87 15.87
CA LYS A 113 8.19 3.33 15.28
C LYS A 113 7.62 4.55 16.01
N VAL A 114 7.70 4.58 17.34
CA VAL A 114 7.30 5.76 18.13
C VAL A 114 8.19 6.98 17.84
N LEU A 115 9.49 6.76 17.66
CA LEU A 115 10.43 7.81 17.28
C LEU A 115 10.17 8.32 15.86
N GLU A 116 9.88 7.42 14.92
CA GLU A 116 9.49 7.75 13.54
C GLU A 116 8.24 8.61 13.52
N ASP A 117 7.17 8.19 14.22
CA ASP A 117 5.92 8.97 14.33
C ASP A 117 6.16 10.36 14.91
N SER A 118 7.04 10.45 15.92
CA SER A 118 7.43 11.73 16.52
C SER A 118 8.21 12.61 15.53
N ARG A 119 9.07 12.00 14.73
CA ARG A 119 9.86 12.69 13.70
C ARG A 119 9.01 13.13 12.51
N MET A 120 8.04 12.32 12.10
CA MET A 120 7.13 12.61 10.99
C MET A 120 6.23 13.81 11.26
N LYS A 121 5.93 14.08 12.54
CA LYS A 121 5.21 15.29 12.99
C LYS A 121 6.08 16.55 12.99
N GLN A 122 7.39 16.42 12.82
CA GLN A 122 8.31 17.55 12.80
C GLN A 122 8.65 17.93 11.37
N GLU A 123 8.26 19.14 10.96
CA GLU A 123 8.71 19.71 9.71
C GLU A 123 10.10 20.30 9.86
N ARG A 124 10.97 20.07 8.86
CA ARG A 124 12.25 20.77 8.80
C ARG A 124 11.97 22.24 8.47
N ARG A 125 12.57 23.16 9.23
CA ARG A 125 12.62 24.56 8.80
C ARG A 125 13.37 24.63 7.47
N GLY A 126 12.77 25.24 6.46
CA GLY A 126 13.49 25.61 5.24
C GLY A 126 14.61 26.61 5.55
N ASN A 127 15.56 26.79 4.64
CA ASN A 127 16.70 27.72 4.77
C ASN A 127 17.77 27.40 5.84
N ILE A 128 17.78 26.22 6.46
CA ILE A 128 18.88 25.83 7.37
C ILE A 128 20.26 25.94 6.70
N GLU A 129 20.36 25.62 5.41
CA GLU A 129 21.60 25.70 4.64
C GLU A 129 22.04 27.15 4.41
N TYR A 130 21.09 28.08 4.23
CA TYR A 130 21.34 29.53 4.12
C TYR A 130 21.74 30.14 5.48
N ASP A 131 21.09 29.72 6.56
CA ASP A 131 21.42 30.17 7.92
C ASP A 131 22.80 29.62 8.36
N LEU A 132 23.12 28.37 7.97
CA LEU A 132 24.44 27.78 8.20
C LEU A 132 25.51 28.45 7.34
N SER A 133 25.22 28.79 6.08
CA SER A 133 26.19 29.51 5.23
C SER A 133 26.46 30.91 5.77
N LEU A 134 25.44 31.63 6.25
CA LEU A 134 25.61 32.93 6.93
C LEU A 134 26.45 32.81 8.22
N ALA A 135 26.26 31.74 9.00
CA ALA A 135 27.06 31.48 10.20
C ALA A 135 28.50 30.99 9.88
N ALA A 136 28.67 30.28 8.77
CA ALA A 136 29.96 29.80 8.27
C ALA A 136 30.77 30.91 7.57
N GLU A 137 30.12 31.91 6.95
CA GLU A 137 30.79 33.10 6.40
C GLU A 137 31.53 33.89 7.48
N SER A 138 31.06 33.86 8.74
CA SER A 138 31.79 34.37 9.91
C SER A 138 32.99 33.52 10.35
N SER A 139 33.15 32.30 9.81
CA SER A 139 34.13 31.29 10.24
C SER A 139 34.97 30.82 9.04
N SER A 140 35.97 31.63 8.64
CA SER A 140 37.06 31.35 7.66
C SER A 140 36.83 30.25 6.60
N HIS A 141 36.78 30.65 5.33
CA HIS A 141 36.60 29.85 4.10
C HIS A 141 37.75 28.86 3.75
N GLN A 142 38.51 28.38 4.73
CA GLN A 142 39.68 27.52 4.51
C GLN A 142 39.43 26.04 4.84
N ASP A 143 38.37 25.71 5.59
CA ASP A 143 38.10 24.32 6.02
C ASP A 143 37.19 23.53 5.06
N GLU A 144 36.57 24.17 4.07
CA GLU A 144 35.58 23.52 3.19
C GLU A 144 36.18 22.44 2.28
N LEU A 145 37.43 22.62 1.82
CA LEU A 145 38.12 21.64 0.97
C LEU A 145 38.74 20.47 1.75
N LEU A 146 38.89 20.58 3.08
CA LEU A 146 39.50 19.54 3.93
C LEU A 146 38.49 18.50 4.43
N SER A 147 37.18 18.77 4.31
CA SER A 147 36.14 17.91 4.87
C SER A 147 35.49 16.94 3.86
N LEU A 148 35.99 16.89 2.62
CA LEU A 148 35.43 16.04 1.57
C LEU A 148 35.95 14.60 1.68
N ASP A 149 35.12 13.73 2.27
CA ASP A 149 35.39 12.30 2.39
C ASP A 149 34.70 11.50 1.27
N LEU A 150 35.29 10.37 0.89
CA LEU A 150 34.75 9.45 -0.12
C LEU A 150 33.32 9.01 0.24
N TYR A 151 33.07 8.82 1.54
CA TYR A 151 31.74 8.48 2.04
C TYR A 151 30.69 9.57 1.73
N LYS A 152 31.06 10.85 1.85
CA LYS A 152 30.17 11.97 1.50
C LYS A 152 29.86 11.99 0.00
N LEU A 153 30.87 11.76 -0.84
CA LEU A 153 30.69 11.65 -2.29
C LEU A 153 29.77 10.49 -2.67
N LEU A 154 29.94 9.32 -2.03
CA LEU A 154 29.12 8.14 -2.28
C LEU A 154 27.67 8.36 -1.82
N THR A 155 27.47 9.03 -0.69
CA THR A 155 26.15 9.41 -0.17
C THR A 155 25.43 10.37 -1.13
N VAL A 156 26.15 11.39 -1.63
CA VAL A 156 25.60 12.33 -2.63
C VAL A 156 25.25 11.59 -3.92
N TYR A 157 26.13 10.71 -4.40
CA TYR A 157 25.90 9.89 -5.59
C TYR A 157 24.64 9.03 -5.45
N HIS A 158 24.50 8.29 -4.34
CA HIS A 158 23.33 7.44 -4.09
C HIS A 158 22.04 8.28 -4.04
N LYS A 159 22.08 9.44 -3.39
CA LYS A 159 20.94 10.37 -3.32
C LYS A 159 20.56 10.92 -4.69
N THR A 160 21.53 11.25 -5.53
CA THR A 160 21.28 11.70 -6.91
C THR A 160 20.73 10.59 -7.79
N MET A 161 21.24 9.36 -7.62
CA MET A 161 20.79 8.22 -8.41
C MET A 161 19.36 7.82 -8.04
N GLN A 162 19.05 7.79 -6.75
CA GLN A 162 17.68 7.57 -6.26
C GLN A 162 16.71 8.64 -6.77
N LYS A 163 17.12 9.92 -6.81
CA LYS A 163 16.32 10.99 -7.42
C LYS A 163 16.13 10.81 -8.92
N TYR A 164 17.12 10.25 -9.61
CA TYR A 164 17.04 9.98 -11.04
C TYR A 164 16.09 8.82 -11.33
N GLU A 165 16.17 7.72 -10.55
CA GLU A 165 15.26 6.58 -10.67
C GLU A 165 13.82 6.93 -10.27
N LEU A 166 13.65 7.73 -9.22
CA LEU A 166 12.34 8.25 -8.79
C LEU A 166 11.84 9.39 -9.66
N ARG A 167 12.63 9.90 -10.61
CA ARG A 167 12.12 10.79 -11.64
C ARG A 167 11.26 9.94 -12.55
N SER A 168 10.01 9.73 -12.14
CA SER A 168 8.95 9.16 -12.96
C SER A 168 9.06 9.76 -14.34
N GLU A 169 9.07 8.88 -15.34
CA GLU A 169 9.03 9.21 -16.76
C GLU A 169 8.26 10.51 -16.95
N GLU A 170 8.84 11.48 -17.65
CA GLU A 170 8.18 12.76 -17.92
C GLU A 170 6.74 12.45 -18.34
N VAL A 171 5.78 12.76 -17.46
CA VAL A 171 4.36 12.54 -17.72
C VAL A 171 4.04 13.51 -18.84
N LYS A 172 4.26 13.06 -20.07
CA LYS A 172 3.88 13.78 -21.27
C LYS A 172 2.38 13.83 -21.19
N HIS A 173 1.86 14.94 -20.67
CA HIS A 173 0.46 15.25 -20.69
C HIS A 173 0.07 15.43 -22.16
N THR A 174 -0.20 14.32 -22.84
CA THR A 174 -0.77 14.31 -24.19
C THR A 174 -2.17 14.89 -24.06
N VAL A 175 -2.29 16.19 -24.37
CA VAL A 175 -3.59 16.85 -24.50
C VAL A 175 -4.28 16.23 -25.72
N ILE A 176 -5.15 15.25 -25.48
CA ILE A 176 -6.01 14.71 -26.53
C ILE A 176 -7.07 15.77 -26.79
N GLN A 177 -6.95 16.49 -27.90
CA GLN A 177 -8.00 17.41 -28.34
C GLN A 177 -9.16 16.58 -28.90
N TYR A 178 -10.32 16.69 -28.27
CA TYR A 178 -11.53 16.06 -28.77
C TYR A 178 -12.04 16.84 -29.99
N PRO A 179 -12.55 16.17 -31.03
CA PRO A 179 -12.98 16.82 -32.28
C PRO A 179 -14.32 17.57 -32.17
N TYR A 180 -14.87 17.72 -30.97
CA TYR A 180 -16.19 18.30 -30.75
C TYR A 180 -16.05 19.67 -30.08
N THR A 181 -16.63 20.71 -30.70
CA THR A 181 -16.79 22.03 -30.07
C THR A 181 -18.24 22.25 -29.68
N ILE A 182 -18.46 23.07 -28.64
CA ILE A 182 -19.81 23.36 -28.16
C ILE A 182 -20.65 24.04 -29.26
N GLU A 183 -20.04 24.95 -30.04
CA GLU A 183 -20.73 25.62 -31.15
C GLU A 183 -21.22 24.65 -32.22
N GLN A 184 -20.38 23.69 -32.64
CA GLN A 184 -20.79 22.67 -33.61
C GLN A 184 -21.97 21.84 -33.10
N GLN A 185 -21.95 21.48 -31.81
CA GLN A 185 -23.04 20.69 -31.22
C GLN A 185 -24.33 21.50 -31.08
N LYS A 186 -24.26 22.81 -30.85
CA LYS A 186 -25.46 23.67 -30.88
C LYS A 186 -26.12 23.65 -32.25
N TYR A 187 -25.36 23.79 -33.34
CA TYR A 187 -25.91 23.71 -34.70
C TYR A 187 -26.53 22.34 -34.98
N PHE A 188 -25.85 21.27 -34.55
CA PHE A 188 -26.38 19.92 -34.69
C PHE A 188 -27.71 19.73 -33.97
N ILE A 189 -27.81 20.18 -32.71
CA ILE A 189 -29.02 20.07 -31.89
C ILE A 189 -30.14 20.97 -32.40
N ALA A 190 -29.83 22.18 -32.87
CA ALA A 190 -30.79 23.08 -33.50
C ALA A 190 -31.42 22.45 -34.75
N ASN A 191 -30.60 21.90 -35.66
CA ASN A 191 -31.10 21.19 -36.84
C ASN A 191 -31.97 19.98 -36.47
N LEU A 192 -31.61 19.27 -35.40
CA LEU A 192 -32.36 18.11 -34.92
C LEU A 192 -33.73 18.53 -34.35
N LEU A 193 -33.79 19.69 -33.68
CA LEU A 193 -35.01 20.28 -33.12
C LEU A 193 -35.92 20.83 -34.22
N ASP A 194 -35.38 21.41 -35.29
CA ASP A 194 -36.16 21.86 -36.44
C ASP A 194 -36.90 20.71 -37.13
N ILE A 195 -36.26 19.54 -37.21
CA ILE A 195 -36.87 18.34 -37.81
C ILE A 195 -37.88 17.69 -36.87
N ASN A 196 -37.54 17.50 -35.59
CA ASN A 196 -38.32 16.66 -34.68
C ASN A 196 -39.28 17.43 -33.77
N LYS A 197 -39.26 18.77 -33.74
CA LYS A 197 -39.99 19.70 -32.86
C LYS A 197 -39.76 19.51 -31.34
N GLN A 198 -39.60 18.28 -30.89
CA GLN A 198 -39.27 17.89 -29.53
C GLN A 198 -38.37 16.64 -29.56
N ILE A 199 -37.30 16.66 -28.77
CA ILE A 199 -36.34 15.55 -28.67
C ILE A 199 -36.33 15.04 -27.24
N ASP A 200 -36.35 13.73 -27.07
CA ASP A 200 -36.16 13.09 -25.77
C ASP A 200 -34.66 12.97 -25.45
N PHE A 201 -34.25 13.31 -24.22
CA PHE A 201 -32.84 13.29 -23.82
C PHE A 201 -32.21 11.90 -23.96
N ALA A 202 -33.00 10.84 -23.79
CA ALA A 202 -32.56 9.46 -24.02
C ALA A 202 -32.12 9.20 -25.47
N VAL A 203 -32.67 9.92 -26.45
CA VAL A 203 -32.27 9.81 -27.87
C VAL A 203 -30.92 10.48 -28.10
N VAL A 204 -30.64 11.59 -27.42
CA VAL A 204 -29.33 12.29 -27.47
C VAL A 204 -28.23 11.40 -26.91
N LEU A 205 -28.52 10.64 -25.84
CA LEU A 205 -27.61 9.65 -25.29
C LEU A 205 -27.32 8.52 -26.30
N LYS A 206 -28.35 7.96 -26.95
CA LYS A 206 -28.21 6.86 -27.91
C LYS A 206 -27.43 7.25 -29.18
N ASN A 207 -27.54 8.51 -29.61
CA ASN A 207 -26.84 9.01 -30.80
C ASN A 207 -25.42 9.55 -30.51
N SER A 208 -24.94 9.46 -29.27
CA SER A 208 -23.60 9.92 -28.90
C SER A 208 -22.57 8.79 -29.01
N GLU A 209 -21.56 8.97 -29.86
CA GLU A 209 -20.51 7.96 -30.12
C GLU A 209 -19.62 7.64 -28.91
N ASN A 210 -19.36 8.63 -28.05
CA ASN A 210 -18.45 8.53 -26.91
C ASN A 210 -18.96 9.33 -25.72
N LYS A 211 -18.49 9.00 -24.50
CA LYS A 211 -18.85 9.75 -23.27
C LYS A 211 -18.53 11.24 -23.38
N VAL A 212 -17.41 11.58 -24.01
CA VAL A 212 -17.00 12.99 -24.20
C VAL A 212 -17.93 13.70 -25.17
N HIS A 213 -18.29 13.05 -26.29
CA HIS A 213 -19.27 13.58 -27.23
C HIS A 213 -20.62 13.87 -26.54
N PHE A 214 -21.08 12.96 -25.68
CA PHE A 214 -22.28 13.16 -24.88
C PHE A 214 -22.19 14.37 -23.95
N VAL A 215 -21.06 14.57 -23.27
CA VAL A 215 -20.85 15.74 -22.40
C VAL A 215 -20.90 17.04 -23.20
N TYR A 216 -20.31 17.10 -24.39
CA TYR A 216 -20.40 18.28 -25.27
C TYR A 216 -21.83 18.55 -25.73
N ASN A 217 -22.60 17.50 -26.08
CA ASN A 217 -24.02 17.64 -26.43
C ASN A 217 -24.85 18.18 -25.26
N PHE A 218 -24.58 17.68 -24.05
CA PHE A 218 -25.26 18.16 -22.85
C PHE A 218 -24.92 19.62 -22.53
N LEU A 219 -23.64 20.00 -22.62
CA LEU A 219 -23.20 21.39 -22.45
C LEU A 219 -23.84 22.31 -23.48
N ALA A 220 -23.94 21.88 -24.74
CA ALA A 220 -24.62 22.64 -25.78
C ALA A 220 -26.11 22.87 -25.45
N ILE A 221 -26.83 21.86 -24.94
CA ILE A 221 -28.24 22.02 -24.51
C ILE A 221 -28.35 23.00 -23.35
N LEU A 222 -27.47 22.91 -22.34
CA LEU A 222 -27.47 23.84 -21.21
C LEU A 222 -27.20 25.27 -21.64
N GLU A 223 -26.27 25.45 -22.58
CA GLU A 223 -25.95 26.78 -23.10
C GLU A 223 -27.08 27.33 -23.99
N MET A 224 -27.75 26.50 -24.79
CA MET A 224 -28.95 26.89 -25.54
C MET A 224 -30.12 27.25 -24.62
N LEU A 225 -30.26 26.55 -23.49
CA LEU A 225 -31.24 26.89 -22.45
C LEU A 225 -30.90 28.24 -21.81
N GLN A 226 -29.63 28.48 -21.49
CA GLN A 226 -29.17 29.78 -20.97
C GLN A 226 -29.45 30.92 -21.97
N GLN A 227 -29.31 30.65 -23.27
CA GLN A 227 -29.61 31.58 -24.36
C GLN A 227 -31.12 31.70 -24.67
N GLN A 228 -31.99 31.01 -23.93
CA GLN A 228 -33.45 30.99 -24.14
C GLN A 228 -33.88 30.49 -25.53
N LEU A 229 -33.03 29.74 -26.23
CA LEU A 229 -33.35 29.15 -27.54
C LEU A 229 -34.19 27.88 -27.40
N VAL A 230 -34.17 27.26 -26.22
CA VAL A 230 -34.69 25.93 -25.98
C VAL A 230 -35.38 25.87 -24.61
N GLU A 231 -36.53 25.21 -24.57
CA GLU A 231 -37.27 24.91 -23.35
C GLU A 231 -37.14 23.44 -22.97
N ILE A 232 -37.05 23.16 -21.67
CA ILE A 232 -37.01 21.79 -21.15
C ILE A 232 -38.31 21.47 -20.41
N THR A 233 -38.90 20.34 -20.76
CA THR A 233 -40.05 19.76 -20.06
C THR A 233 -39.62 18.48 -19.35
N ILE A 234 -39.80 18.43 -18.03
CA ILE A 234 -39.36 17.31 -17.20
C ILE A 234 -40.44 16.21 -17.25
N GLY A 235 -40.02 14.97 -17.55
CA GLY A 235 -40.88 13.78 -17.50
C GLY A 235 -40.77 13.04 -16.16
N SER A 236 -41.53 11.95 -16.00
CA SER A 236 -41.41 11.09 -14.82
C SER A 236 -40.15 10.21 -14.88
N GLY A 237 -39.24 10.35 -13.91
CA GLY A 237 -38.02 9.55 -13.75
C GLY A 237 -36.73 10.40 -13.62
N PHE A 238 -35.63 9.78 -13.20
CA PHE A 238 -34.31 10.43 -13.16
C PHE A 238 -33.76 10.61 -14.59
N ASN A 239 -33.22 11.79 -14.90
CA ASN A 239 -32.66 12.15 -16.23
C ASN A 239 -33.64 12.04 -17.41
N ASN A 240 -34.94 12.11 -17.15
CA ASN A 240 -35.97 12.06 -18.18
C ASN A 240 -36.50 13.46 -18.46
N PHE A 241 -35.94 14.13 -19.47
CA PHE A 241 -36.43 15.44 -19.89
C PHE A 241 -36.49 15.55 -21.41
N LYS A 242 -37.47 16.29 -21.89
CA LYS A 242 -37.68 16.54 -23.32
C LYS A 242 -37.32 17.98 -23.63
N VAL A 243 -36.56 18.14 -24.70
CA VAL A 243 -36.01 19.39 -25.21
C VAL A 243 -36.91 19.85 -26.35
N LYS A 244 -37.43 21.08 -26.28
CA LYS A 244 -38.30 21.68 -27.30
C LYS A 244 -37.70 23.02 -27.73
N SER A 245 -37.82 23.37 -29.01
CA SER A 245 -37.45 24.70 -29.48
C SER A 245 -38.36 25.75 -28.82
N SER A 246 -37.77 26.82 -28.27
CA SER A 246 -38.54 27.97 -27.79
C SER A 246 -39.12 28.68 -29.02
N ALA A 247 -40.44 28.70 -29.12
CA ALA A 247 -41.13 29.41 -30.19
C ALA A 247 -40.99 30.93 -30.02
#